data_AF-A0A8X6GJK2-F1
#
_entry.id   AF-A0A8X6GJK2-F1
#
_cell.length_a   1.000
_cell.length_b   1.000
_cell.length_c   1.000
_cell.angle_alpha   90.00
_cell.angle_beta   90.00
_cell.angle_gamma   90.00
#
_symmetry.space_group_name_H-M   'P 1'
#
loop_
_entity.id
_entity.type
_entity.pdbx_description
1 polymer ?
#
loop_
_entity_poly.entity_id
_entity_poly.type
_entity_poly.pdbx_seq_one_letter_code
_entity_poly.pdbx_strand_id
1 'polypeptide(L)'
;MALFYLKPPKGNIEFNKLCDHVKNRLDFLQFLKGKSFEEISHGIVEKTLAGCAETLIEGSLKDRISHYVLRSSYATERSFPVPLEIKMLFRM
;
A
#
# COMPACT_ATOMS: atom_id res chain seq x y z
N MET A 1 -19.07 -4.12 3.91
CA MET A 1 -18.64 -5.52 4.16
C MET A 1 -17.15 -5.54 3.91
N ALA A 2 -16.32 -5.77 4.93
CA ALA A 2 -14.87 -5.60 4.82
C ALA A 2 -14.24 -6.70 3.94
N LEU A 3 -13.41 -6.32 2.97
CA LEU A 3 -12.68 -7.25 2.11
C LEU A 3 -11.45 -7.83 2.83
N PHE A 4 -11.38 -9.15 2.91
CA PHE A 4 -10.22 -9.86 3.42
C PHE A 4 -9.27 -10.25 2.28
N TYR A 5 -8.05 -9.71 2.30
CA TYR A 5 -7.00 -10.01 1.32
C TYR A 5 -6.36 -11.39 1.56
N LEU A 6 -7.13 -12.45 1.32
CA LEU A 6 -6.73 -13.84 1.58
C LEU A 6 -5.88 -14.46 0.47
N LYS A 7 -6.13 -14.08 -0.80
CA LYS A 7 -5.44 -14.64 -1.97
C LYS A 7 -4.56 -13.60 -2.65
N PRO A 8 -3.30 -13.94 -3.01
CA PRO A 8 -2.45 -13.03 -3.76
C PRO A 8 -3.11 -12.63 -5.09
N PRO A 9 -2.90 -11.39 -5.55
CA PRO A 9 -3.28 -11.02 -6.91
C PRO A 9 -2.48 -11.85 -7.91
N LYS A 10 -3.13 -12.21 -9.03
CA LYS A 10 -2.52 -12.99 -10.11
C LYS A 10 -2.18 -12.08 -11.29
N GLY A 11 -1.14 -12.42 -12.04
CA GLY A 11 -0.72 -11.71 -13.24
C GLY A 11 0.63 -11.01 -13.08
N ASN A 12 1.04 -10.32 -14.14
CA ASN A 12 2.29 -9.56 -14.19
C ASN A 12 1.99 -8.06 -14.16
N ILE A 13 2.86 -7.30 -13.52
CA ILE A 13 2.80 -5.83 -13.47
C ILE A 13 4.20 -5.28 -13.77
N GLU A 14 4.25 -4.18 -14.53
CA GLU A 14 5.50 -3.45 -14.75
C GLU A 14 6.03 -2.90 -13.43
N PHE A 15 7.34 -2.99 -13.23
CA PHE A 15 7.98 -2.60 -11.99
C PHE A 15 7.67 -1.15 -11.58
N ASN A 16 7.71 -0.20 -12.52
CA ASN A 16 7.40 1.21 -12.23
C ASN A 16 5.98 1.38 -11.69
N LYS A 17 4.99 0.72 -12.31
CA LYS A 17 3.59 0.75 -11.84
C LYS A 17 3.42 0.10 -10.48
N LEU A 18 4.17 -0.97 -10.22
CA LEU A 18 4.21 -1.60 -8.91
C LEU A 18 4.72 -0.62 -7.84
N CYS A 19 5.84 0.07 -8.13
CA CYS A 19 6.39 1.09 -7.23
C CYS A 19 5.40 2.22 -6.97
N ASP A 20 4.72 2.72 -8.00
CA ASP A 20 3.70 3.77 -7.86
C ASP A 20 2.55 3.32 -6.94
N HIS A 21 2.04 2.10 -7.12
CA HIS A 21 0.97 1.55 -6.27
C HIS A 21 1.42 1.39 -4.82
N VAL A 22 2.65 0.91 -4.60
CA VAL A 22 3.22 0.74 -3.25
C VAL A 22 3.43 2.10 -2.58
N LYS A 23 4.00 3.07 -3.30
CA LYS A 23 4.25 4.42 -2.81
C LYS A 23 2.96 5.12 -2.39
N ASN A 24 1.94 5.14 -3.27
CA ASN A 24 0.66 5.76 -2.95
C ASN A 24 0.00 5.13 -1.72
N ARG A 25 0.09 3.80 -1.57
CA ARG A 25 -0.41 3.12 -0.37
C ARG A 25 0.38 3.51 0.87
N LEU A 26 1.71 3.60 0.78
CA LEU A 26 2.55 3.99 1.89
C LEU A 26 2.25 5.42 2.34
N ASP A 27 2.15 6.36 1.40
CA ASP A 27 1.81 7.76 1.66
C ASP A 27 0.45 7.86 2.37
N PHE A 28 -0.54 7.06 1.95
CA PHE A 28 -1.82 6.98 2.65
C PHE A 28 -1.69 6.41 4.07
N LEU A 29 -0.98 5.30 4.25
CA LEU A 29 -0.78 4.71 5.59
C LEU A 29 -0.03 5.67 6.53
N GLN A 30 0.93 6.45 5.99
CA GLN A 30 1.62 7.50 6.73
C GLN A 30 0.68 8.64 7.09
N PHE A 31 -0.20 9.06 6.16
CA PHE A 31 -1.23 10.06 6.44
C PHE A 31 -2.14 9.63 7.59
N LEU A 32 -2.58 8.37 7.63
CA LEU A 32 -3.44 7.85 8.71
C LEU A 32 -2.75 7.88 10.08
N LYS A 33 -1.41 7.83 10.13
CA LYS A 33 -0.67 7.67 11.37
C LYS A 33 -0.84 8.88 12.29
N GLY A 34 -1.49 8.66 13.42
CA GLY A 34 -1.68 9.68 14.47
C GLY A 34 -2.78 10.70 14.17
N LYS A 35 -3.62 10.47 13.16
CA LYS A 35 -4.78 11.32 12.85
C LYS A 35 -6.07 10.78 13.46
N SER A 36 -6.95 11.70 13.87
CA SER A 36 -8.32 11.39 14.28
C SER A 36 -9.19 11.02 13.07
N PHE A 37 -10.35 10.43 13.35
CA PHE A 37 -11.32 10.10 12.30
C PHE A 37 -11.77 11.34 11.51
N GLU A 38 -11.98 12.46 12.19
CA GLU A 38 -12.38 13.74 11.60
C GLU A 38 -11.30 14.28 10.67
N GLU A 39 -10.03 14.24 11.10
CA GLU A 39 -8.89 14.66 10.28
C GLU A 39 -8.70 13.78 9.04
N ILE A 40 -8.93 12.47 9.18
CA ILE A 40 -8.88 11.52 8.06
C ILE A 40 -10.01 11.82 7.07
N SER A 41 -11.23 11.96 7.56
CA SER A 41 -12.42 12.25 6.75
C SER A 41 -12.23 13.55 5.96
N HIS A 42 -11.72 14.59 6.61
CA HIS A 42 -11.46 15.89 5.97
C HIS A 42 -10.35 15.80 4.92
N GLY A 43 -9.21 15.17 5.24
CA GLY A 43 -8.07 15.06 4.31
C GLY A 43 -8.32 14.16 3.09
N ILE A 44 -9.26 13.21 3.18
CA ILE A 44 -9.73 12.45 2.01
C ILE A 44 -10.52 13.35 1.04
N VAL A 45 -11.28 14.32 1.57
CA VAL A 45 -12.13 15.23 0.79
C VAL A 45 -11.34 16.38 0.15
N GLU A 46 -10.31 16.90 0.82
CA GLU A 46 -9.58 18.12 0.41
C GLU A 46 -8.52 17.94 -0.71
N LYS A 47 -8.62 16.90 -1.54
CA LYS A 47 -7.72 16.65 -2.70
C LYS A 47 -6.25 16.33 -2.38
N THR A 48 -5.78 16.38 -1.13
CA THR A 48 -4.39 15.99 -0.77
C THR A 48 -4.09 14.52 -1.11
N LEU A 49 -5.14 13.68 -1.16
CA LEU A 49 -5.07 12.24 -1.45
C LEU A 49 -5.79 11.82 -2.74
N ALA A 50 -6.18 12.75 -3.62
CA ALA A 50 -6.93 12.39 -4.84
C ALA A 50 -6.20 11.32 -5.69
N GLY A 51 -4.86 11.36 -5.75
CA GLY A 51 -4.04 10.35 -6.41
C GLY A 51 -3.89 9.03 -5.63
N CYS A 52 -4.07 9.06 -4.31
CA CYS A 52 -4.06 7.87 -3.45
C CYS A 52 -5.43 7.19 -3.38
N ALA A 53 -6.52 7.91 -3.62
CA ALA A 53 -7.88 7.38 -3.60
C ALA A 53 -8.08 6.20 -4.57
N GLU A 54 -7.45 6.22 -5.74
CA GLU A 54 -7.52 5.10 -6.70
C GLU A 54 -6.88 3.80 -6.18
N THR A 55 -5.82 3.90 -5.38
CA THR A 55 -5.18 2.76 -4.69
C THR A 55 -5.94 2.31 -3.46
N LEU A 56 -7.00 3.02 -3.08
CA LEU A 56 -7.80 2.80 -1.88
C LEU A 56 -9.26 2.45 -2.19
N ILE A 57 -9.61 2.33 -3.48
CA ILE A 57 -10.83 1.67 -3.88
C ILE A 57 -10.73 0.23 -3.37
N GLU A 58 -11.47 -0.05 -2.31
CA GLU A 58 -11.45 -1.32 -1.58
C GLU A 58 -11.65 -2.48 -2.57
N GLY A 59 -10.70 -3.41 -2.61
CA GLY A 59 -10.78 -4.58 -3.48
C GLY A 59 -10.31 -4.37 -4.94
N SER A 60 -9.94 -3.15 -5.33
CA SER A 60 -9.32 -2.91 -6.63
C SER A 60 -8.02 -3.70 -6.79
N LEU A 61 -7.62 -3.99 -8.03
CA LEU A 61 -6.38 -4.70 -8.29
C LEU A 61 -5.16 -3.93 -7.73
N LYS A 62 -5.17 -2.60 -7.84
CA LYS A 62 -4.12 -1.70 -7.32
C LYS A 62 -4.01 -1.82 -5.79
N ASP A 63 -5.14 -1.76 -5.10
CA ASP A 63 -5.23 -1.93 -3.64
C ASP A 63 -4.70 -3.31 -3.21
N ARG A 64 -5.15 -4.39 -3.87
CA ARG A 64 -4.72 -5.76 -3.57
C ARG A 64 -3.23 -5.98 -3.77
N ILE A 65 -2.66 -5.47 -4.86
CA ILE A 65 -1.22 -5.57 -5.16
C ILE A 65 -0.40 -4.82 -4.11
N SER A 66 -0.71 -3.55 -3.90
CA SER A 66 0.02 -2.70 -2.95
C SER A 66 -0.08 -3.25 -1.51
N HIS A 67 -1.25 -3.75 -1.10
CA HIS A 67 -1.44 -4.41 0.19
C HIS A 67 -0.54 -5.65 0.34
N TYR A 68 -0.55 -6.54 -0.66
CA TYR A 68 0.17 -7.81 -0.58
C TYR A 68 1.69 -7.61 -0.55
N VAL A 69 2.20 -6.65 -1.32
CA VAL A 69 3.62 -6.30 -1.38
C VAL A 69 4.10 -5.72 -0.06
N LEU A 70 3.38 -4.74 0.50
CA LEU A 70 3.71 -4.17 1.81
C LEU A 70 3.61 -5.22 2.92
N ARG A 71 2.59 -6.09 2.89
CA ARG A 71 2.50 -7.19 3.87
C ARG A 71 3.73 -8.09 3.82
N SER A 72 4.23 -8.38 2.62
CA SER A 72 5.40 -9.22 2.42
C SER A 72 6.67 -8.55 2.93
N SER A 73 6.85 -7.24 2.70
CA SER A 73 8.00 -6.49 3.23
C SER A 73 7.97 -6.40 4.76
N TYR A 74 6.84 -6.06 5.37
CA TYR A 74 6.71 -5.97 6.83
C TYR A 74 6.80 -7.32 7.55
N ALA A 75 6.37 -8.43 6.92
CA ALA A 75 6.51 -9.76 7.52
C ALA A 75 8.00 -10.14 7.73
N THR A 76 8.89 -9.57 6.92
CA THR A 76 10.30 -9.97 6.88
C THR A 76 11.19 -9.27 7.90
N GLU A 77 10.67 -8.25 8.56
CA GLU A 77 11.30 -7.66 9.74
C GLU A 77 11.14 -8.54 11.00
N ARG A 78 10.25 -9.55 10.98
CA ARG A 78 10.04 -10.46 12.12
C ARG A 78 10.50 -11.90 11.91
N SER A 79 10.67 -12.38 10.67
CA SER A 79 11.31 -13.68 10.36
C SER A 79 11.26 -13.97 8.84
N PHE A 80 12.36 -14.47 8.27
CA PHE A 80 12.62 -14.94 6.88
C PHE A 80 13.41 -14.01 5.92
N PRO A 81 14.35 -14.57 5.13
CA PRO A 81 15.22 -13.79 4.26
C PRO A 81 14.50 -13.42 2.97
N VAL A 82 14.21 -12.13 2.79
CA VAL A 82 13.89 -11.56 1.47
C VAL A 82 15.17 -11.45 0.66
N PRO A 83 15.12 -11.72 -0.66
CA PRO A 83 16.19 -11.38 -1.59
C PRO A 83 16.67 -9.93 -1.38
N LEU A 84 17.98 -9.75 -1.42
CA LEU A 84 18.64 -8.50 -1.08
C LEU A 84 18.10 -7.31 -1.90
N GLU A 85 17.65 -7.57 -3.14
CA GLU A 85 17.15 -6.54 -4.05
C GLU A 85 15.91 -5.82 -3.49
N ILE A 86 15.04 -6.51 -2.76
CA ILE A 86 13.83 -5.90 -2.18
C ILE A 86 14.17 -5.13 -0.90
N LYS A 87 15.14 -5.59 -0.11
CA LYS A 87 15.60 -4.86 1.09
C LYS A 87 16.23 -3.51 0.75
N MET A 88 16.87 -3.41 -0.42
CA MET A 88 17.46 -2.16 -0.89
C MET A 88 16.41 -1.11 -1.29
N LEU A 89 15.19 -1.53 -1.65
CA LEU A 89 14.11 -0.62 -2.06
C LEU A 89 13.48 0.17 -0.89
N PHE A 90 13.65 -0.28 0.36
CA PHE A 90 13.01 0.33 1.54
C PHE A 90 14.02 1.02 2.49
N ARG A 91 15.28 1.22 2.06
CA ARG A 91 16.35 1.86 2.86
C ARG A 91 16.70 3.28 2.40
N MET A 92 15.83 3.96 1.65
CA MET A 92 15.99 5.38 1.30
C MET A 92 15.23 6.27 2.27
#